data_AF-A0A1W2CEW1-F1
#
_entry.id   AF-A0A1W2CEW1-F1
#
_cell.length_a   1.000
_cell.length_b   1.000
_cell.length_c   1.000
_cell.angle_alpha   90.00
_cell.angle_beta   90.00
_cell.angle_gamma   90.00
#
_symmetry.space_group_name_H-M   'P 1'
#
loop_
_entity.id
_entity.type
_entity.pdbx_description
1 polymer ?
#
loop_
_entity_poly.entity_id
_entity_poly.type
_entity_poly.pdbx_seq_one_letter_code
_entity_poly.pdbx_strand_id
1 'polypeptide(L)'
;MHPRDVATLEDLRAYLEGERREWFTIGWRDDRDVYMTDGTTLFERLSDGRVEVTGWSRGTHMSTAEYPDLRSAVQVFVNDHLADKVRLELSGQGLYEFVQVVKATSTDGPVPSEGRWVVVVSEGAFHVGGMTMGRFRHYESFEDPQLAVDVLQRLVRGRGPVEVAPDGQELARRGQVTGQGIVERTRQRGHAGEPGVGPGDVLDRVGHESGSQLFALGTPFAMRSQPPDMVGAEYHRYRVVDGLPDAREGTAVAWFGQPGGGAMIVAEHPVRWYLDHGHLVELVDG
;
A
#
# COMPACT_ATOMS: atom_id res chain seq x y z
N MET A 1 -2.31 20.47 17.83
CA MET A 1 -2.91 20.65 16.49
C MET A 1 -2.85 19.30 15.78
N HIS A 2 -3.93 18.86 15.14
CA HIS A 2 -3.91 17.59 14.44
C HIS A 2 -3.09 17.71 13.14
N PRO A 3 -2.24 16.73 12.76
CA PRO A 3 -1.39 16.83 11.56
C PRO A 3 -2.15 17.18 10.27
N ARG A 4 -3.36 16.62 10.09
CA ARG A 4 -4.22 16.89 8.92
C ARG A 4 -4.71 18.33 8.79
N ASP A 5 -4.76 19.05 9.91
CA ASP A 5 -5.33 20.40 9.99
C ASP A 5 -4.29 21.47 9.64
N VAL A 6 -3.02 21.09 9.49
CA VAL A 6 -1.94 22.01 9.12
C VAL A 6 -2.13 22.47 7.67
N ALA A 7 -2.54 23.72 7.48
CA ALA A 7 -2.83 24.29 6.16
C ALA A 7 -2.12 25.62 5.88
N THR A 8 -1.59 26.27 6.91
CA THR A 8 -0.85 27.54 6.83
C THR A 8 0.57 27.41 7.38
N LEU A 9 1.40 28.45 7.21
CA LEU A 9 2.74 28.48 7.81
C LEU A 9 2.67 28.65 9.32
N GLU A 10 1.68 29.38 9.81
CA GLU A 10 1.40 29.54 11.23
C GLU A 10 1.04 28.19 11.86
N ASP A 11 0.20 27.41 11.19
CA ASP A 11 -0.12 26.05 11.61
C ASP A 11 1.11 25.15 11.62
N LEU A 12 1.95 25.23 10.57
CA LEU A 12 3.16 24.42 10.48
C LEU A 12 4.15 24.77 11.61
N ARG A 13 4.33 26.05 11.92
CA ARG A 13 5.17 26.51 13.03
C ARG A 13 4.62 25.98 14.37
N ALA A 14 3.31 26.13 14.62
CA ALA A 14 2.66 25.64 15.83
C ALA A 14 2.75 24.11 15.96
N TYR A 15 2.62 23.38 14.86
CA TYR A 15 2.80 21.94 14.80
C TYR A 15 4.24 21.53 15.16
N LEU A 16 5.24 22.11 14.48
CA LEU A 16 6.65 21.80 14.71
C LEU A 16 7.10 22.17 16.14
N GLU A 17 6.63 23.30 16.67
CA GLU A 17 6.87 23.69 18.06
C GLU A 17 6.30 22.66 19.04
N GLY A 18 5.05 22.22 18.84
CA GLY A 18 4.44 21.15 19.63
C GLY A 18 5.20 19.83 19.58
N GLU A 19 5.86 19.56 18.46
CA GLU A 19 6.72 18.40 18.21
C GLU A 19 8.20 18.63 18.61
N ARG A 20 8.50 19.77 19.24
CA ARG A 20 9.85 20.18 19.69
C ARG A 20 10.91 20.17 18.57
N ARG A 21 10.49 20.56 17.36
CA ARG A 21 11.35 20.67 16.18
C ARG A 21 11.71 22.14 15.93
N GLU A 22 12.85 22.37 15.29
CA GLU A 22 13.24 23.71 14.88
C GLU A 22 12.26 24.24 13.83
N TRP A 23 11.67 25.41 14.11
CA TRP A 23 10.68 26.07 13.25
C TRP A 23 11.12 27.46 12.81
N PHE A 24 12.11 28.06 13.50
CA PHE A 24 12.61 29.43 13.26
C PHE A 24 13.42 29.57 11.97
N THR A 25 13.67 28.45 11.28
CA THR A 25 14.33 28.39 9.96
C THR A 25 13.32 28.31 8.82
N ILE A 26 12.01 28.36 9.11
CA ILE A 26 10.92 28.22 8.13
C ILE A 26 10.07 29.49 8.11
N GLY A 27 9.87 30.08 6.94
CA GLY A 27 8.98 31.23 6.80
C GLY A 27 8.79 31.71 5.37
N TRP A 28 8.12 32.85 5.22
CA TRP A 28 8.00 33.52 3.91
C TRP A 28 9.35 34.11 3.49
N ARG A 29 9.61 34.19 2.18
CA ARG A 29 10.84 34.75 1.61
C ARG A 29 11.14 36.18 2.10
N ASP A 30 10.10 36.97 2.32
CA ASP A 30 10.21 38.37 2.79
C ASP A 30 10.14 38.52 4.32
N ASP A 31 10.08 37.41 5.06
CA ASP A 31 10.01 37.41 6.51
C ASP A 31 11.38 37.75 7.10
N ARG A 32 11.47 38.92 7.76
CA ARG A 32 12.73 39.44 8.30
C ARG A 32 13.25 38.66 9.50
N ASP A 33 12.39 37.85 10.11
CA ASP A 33 12.67 37.10 11.32
C ASP A 33 13.16 35.67 11.04
N VAL A 34 13.28 35.27 9.76
CA VAL A 34 13.83 33.95 9.39
C VAL A 34 15.35 34.01 9.34
N TYR A 35 16.00 33.27 10.22
CA TYR A 35 17.46 33.18 10.27
C TYR A 35 17.98 32.29 9.13
N MET A 36 18.87 32.85 8.31
CA MET A 36 19.58 32.08 7.28
C MET A 36 20.65 31.22 7.94
N THR A 37 20.43 29.91 7.97
CA THR A 37 21.30 28.91 8.59
C THR A 37 21.35 27.65 7.71
N ASP A 38 21.88 26.55 8.23
CA ASP A 38 21.80 25.24 7.61
C ASP A 38 20.34 24.73 7.65
N GLY A 39 19.73 24.48 6.48
CA GLY A 39 18.36 23.97 6.39
C GLY A 39 17.23 25.01 6.40
N THR A 40 17.54 26.29 6.14
CA THR A 40 16.51 27.33 6.00
C THR A 40 15.57 27.03 4.84
N THR A 41 14.25 27.14 5.07
CA THR A 41 13.22 26.90 4.08
C THR A 41 12.36 28.16 3.91
N LEU A 42 12.31 28.68 2.68
CA LEU A 42 11.55 29.89 2.36
C LEU A 42 10.42 29.60 1.40
N PHE A 43 9.26 30.14 1.70
CA PHE A 43 8.03 30.04 0.91
C PHE A 43 7.80 31.34 0.14
N GLU A 44 7.32 31.23 -1.08
CA GLU A 44 6.90 32.38 -1.91
C GLU A 44 5.57 32.05 -2.60
N ARG A 45 4.61 32.98 -2.56
CA ARG A 45 3.36 32.85 -3.32
C ARG A 45 3.60 33.35 -4.73
N LEU A 46 3.36 32.49 -5.71
CA LEU A 46 3.40 32.84 -7.11
C LEU A 46 2.10 33.56 -7.51
N SER A 47 2.16 34.33 -8.59
CA SER A 47 1.03 35.13 -9.08
C SER A 47 -0.19 34.31 -9.50
N ASP A 48 0.01 33.02 -9.81
CA ASP A 48 -1.03 32.08 -10.21
C ASP A 48 -1.63 31.29 -9.03
N GLY A 49 -1.25 31.61 -7.79
CA GLY A 49 -1.75 30.99 -6.57
C GLY A 49 -0.93 29.79 -6.09
N ARG A 50 0.02 29.31 -6.90
CA ARG A 50 0.98 28.27 -6.50
C ARG A 50 1.94 28.79 -5.43
N VAL A 51 2.64 27.86 -4.79
CA VAL A 51 3.65 28.17 -3.77
C VAL A 51 4.98 27.56 -4.18
N GLU A 52 6.00 28.40 -4.31
CA GLU A 52 7.38 27.97 -4.44
C GLU A 52 7.98 27.79 -3.03
N VAL A 53 8.69 26.68 -2.82
CA VAL A 53 9.45 26.40 -1.61
C VAL A 53 10.91 26.23 -1.99
N THR A 54 11.77 27.02 -1.37
CA THR A 54 13.22 26.98 -1.60
C THR A 54 13.96 26.54 -0.34
N GLY A 55 14.88 25.59 -0.52
CA GLY A 55 15.78 25.13 0.52
C GLY A 55 17.12 25.82 0.43
N TRP A 56 17.67 26.23 1.57
CA TRP A 56 18.93 26.95 1.69
C TRP A 56 19.81 26.32 2.76
N SER A 57 21.12 26.30 2.53
CA SER A 57 22.12 25.91 3.53
C SER A 57 23.20 26.96 3.61
N ARG A 58 23.36 27.58 4.77
CA ARG A 58 24.39 28.59 5.05
C ARG A 58 24.43 29.70 3.98
N GLY A 59 23.24 30.14 3.56
CA GLY A 59 23.06 31.18 2.53
C GLY A 59 23.20 30.70 1.09
N THR A 60 23.43 29.41 0.84
CA THR A 60 23.50 28.81 -0.49
C THR A 60 22.16 28.15 -0.83
N HIS A 61 21.64 28.43 -2.02
CA HIS A 61 20.43 27.78 -2.54
C HIS A 61 20.71 26.29 -2.84
N MET A 62 19.84 25.41 -2.37
CA MET A 62 19.99 23.95 -2.46
C MET A 62 18.92 23.29 -3.33
N SER A 63 17.69 23.78 -3.25
CA SER A 63 16.55 23.16 -3.92
C SER A 63 15.42 24.15 -4.14
N THR A 64 14.61 23.88 -5.16
CA THR A 64 13.33 24.55 -5.42
C THR A 64 12.28 23.50 -5.72
N ALA A 65 11.10 23.63 -5.14
CA ALA A 65 9.92 22.84 -5.47
C ALA A 65 8.69 23.74 -5.55
N GLU A 66 7.79 23.44 -6.48
CA GLU A 66 6.52 24.17 -6.65
C GLU A 66 5.34 23.28 -6.23
N TYR A 67 4.38 23.88 -5.56
CA TYR A 67 3.17 23.23 -5.08
C TYR A 67 1.92 23.95 -5.57
N PRO A 68 0.80 23.24 -5.79
CA PRO A 68 -0.42 23.83 -6.31
C PRO A 68 -1.02 24.89 -5.36
N ASP A 69 -0.77 24.76 -4.06
CA ASP A 69 -1.28 25.65 -3.01
C ASP A 69 -0.43 25.55 -1.73
N LEU A 70 -0.69 26.44 -0.77
CA LEU A 70 0.05 26.48 0.50
C LEU A 70 -0.16 25.22 1.34
N ARG A 71 -1.39 24.67 1.39
CA ARG A 71 -1.69 23.47 2.19
C ARG A 71 -0.85 22.30 1.72
N SER A 72 -0.78 22.10 0.40
CA SER A 72 0.03 21.08 -0.24
C SER A 72 1.52 21.26 0.10
N ALA A 73 2.03 22.50 0.07
CA ALA A 73 3.41 22.80 0.44
C ALA A 73 3.71 22.48 1.90
N VAL A 74 2.88 22.92 2.85
CA VAL A 74 3.13 22.68 4.29
C VAL A 74 2.95 21.22 4.69
N GLN A 75 2.02 20.49 4.04
CA GLN A 75 1.80 19.07 4.30
C GLN A 75 3.00 18.20 3.95
N VAL A 76 3.90 18.63 3.05
CA VAL A 76 5.16 17.90 2.80
C VAL A 76 5.99 17.80 4.08
N PHE A 77 6.13 18.89 4.83
CA PHE A 77 6.92 18.94 6.06
C PHE A 77 6.28 18.10 7.18
N VAL A 78 4.95 18.13 7.27
CA VAL A 78 4.19 17.28 8.19
C VAL A 78 4.41 15.81 7.85
N ASN A 79 4.23 15.42 6.59
CA ASN A 79 4.40 14.04 6.15
C ASN A 79 5.86 13.55 6.29
N ASP A 80 6.84 14.43 6.07
CA ASP A 80 8.26 14.12 6.33
C ASP A 80 8.50 13.78 7.79
N HIS A 81 7.99 14.63 8.69
CA HIS A 81 8.09 14.40 10.12
C HIS A 81 7.40 13.09 10.56
N LEU A 82 6.17 12.86 10.09
CA LEU A 82 5.42 11.65 10.41
C LEU A 82 6.11 10.40 9.85
N ALA A 83 6.69 10.48 8.64
CA ALA A 83 7.48 9.39 8.07
C ALA A 83 8.70 9.06 8.93
N ASP A 84 9.41 10.06 9.47
CA ASP A 84 10.53 9.82 10.38
C ASP A 84 10.09 9.17 11.69
N LYS A 85 8.96 9.61 12.26
CA LYS A 85 8.37 9.01 13.46
C LYS A 85 8.07 7.52 13.26
N VAL A 86 7.33 7.16 12.21
CA VAL A 86 6.99 5.75 11.97
C VAL A 86 8.23 4.91 11.64
N ARG A 87 9.23 5.46 10.95
CA ARG A 87 10.51 4.76 10.73
C ARG A 87 11.25 4.47 12.03
N LEU A 88 11.26 5.42 12.96
CA LEU A 88 11.89 5.24 14.27
C LEU A 88 11.18 4.15 15.08
N GLU A 89 9.85 4.17 15.12
CA GLU A 89 9.05 3.16 15.81
C GLU A 89 9.21 1.75 15.18
N LEU A 90 9.16 1.66 13.85
CA LEU A 90 9.45 0.41 13.13
C LEU A 90 10.85 -0.11 13.44
N SER A 91 11.85 0.77 13.52
CA SER A 91 13.22 0.39 13.89
C SER A 91 13.30 -0.13 15.33
N GLY A 92 12.63 0.56 16.26
CA GLY A 92 12.54 0.14 17.67
C GLY A 92 11.90 -1.24 17.86
N GLN A 93 10.98 -1.62 16.97
CA GLN A 93 10.33 -2.94 16.98
C GLN A 93 11.03 -3.99 16.09
N GLY A 94 12.12 -3.64 15.39
CA GLY A 94 12.80 -4.55 14.47
C GLY A 94 11.98 -4.91 13.23
N LEU A 95 11.14 -3.98 12.74
CA LEU A 95 10.26 -4.16 11.59
C LEU A 95 10.73 -3.42 10.34
N TYR A 96 11.71 -2.52 10.47
CA TYR A 96 12.14 -1.60 9.41
C TYR A 96 12.58 -2.30 8.11
N GLU A 97 13.15 -3.51 8.19
CA GLU A 97 13.57 -4.26 7.00
C GLU A 97 12.40 -4.94 6.24
N PHE A 98 11.25 -5.10 6.90
CA PHE A 98 10.06 -5.79 6.37
C PHE A 98 8.98 -4.83 5.86
N VAL A 99 9.06 -3.55 6.25
CA VAL A 99 8.07 -2.52 5.94
C VAL A 99 8.71 -1.35 5.22
N GLN A 100 8.14 -0.95 4.09
CA GLN A 100 8.59 0.23 3.37
C GLN A 100 7.75 1.46 3.75
N VAL A 101 8.40 2.57 4.08
CA VAL A 101 7.72 3.84 4.40
C VAL A 101 7.86 4.81 3.24
N VAL A 102 6.72 5.18 2.64
CA VAL A 102 6.63 6.05 1.46
C VAL A 102 5.77 7.28 1.79
N LYS A 103 6.03 8.40 1.12
CA LYS A 103 5.28 9.65 1.26
C LYS A 103 4.47 9.87 -0.01
N ALA A 104 3.21 10.30 0.10
CA ALA A 104 2.34 10.43 -1.07
C ALA A 104 2.77 11.48 -2.11
N THR A 105 3.67 12.40 -1.76
CA THR A 105 4.08 13.53 -2.62
C THR A 105 5.25 13.23 -3.56
N SER A 106 5.90 12.06 -3.47
CA SER A 106 7.05 11.77 -4.33
C SER A 106 6.60 11.10 -5.64
N THR A 107 6.19 11.90 -6.64
CA THR A 107 6.10 11.43 -8.03
C THR A 107 7.44 10.87 -8.55
N ASP A 108 8.55 11.27 -7.91
CA ASP A 108 9.92 10.87 -8.24
C ASP A 108 10.53 9.87 -7.24
N GLY A 109 9.74 9.39 -6.28
CA GLY A 109 10.20 8.40 -5.30
C GLY A 109 10.27 7.00 -5.89
N PRO A 110 11.14 6.11 -5.37
CA PRO A 110 11.13 4.72 -5.79
C PRO A 110 9.75 4.12 -5.53
N VAL A 111 9.14 3.53 -6.56
CA VAL A 111 7.90 2.77 -6.41
C VAL A 111 8.15 1.68 -5.37
N PRO A 112 7.33 1.57 -4.31
CA PRO A 112 7.56 0.57 -3.30
C PRO A 112 7.51 -0.85 -3.89
N SER A 113 8.38 -1.72 -3.38
CA SER A 113 8.54 -3.08 -3.90
C SER A 113 7.30 -3.92 -3.61
N GLU A 114 6.88 -4.73 -4.58
CA GLU A 114 5.88 -5.77 -4.35
C GLU A 114 6.36 -6.81 -3.33
N GLY A 115 5.42 -7.51 -2.69
CA GLY A 115 5.74 -8.57 -1.74
C GLY A 115 6.19 -8.10 -0.35
N ARG A 116 6.13 -6.79 -0.07
CA ARG A 116 6.33 -6.23 1.28
C ARG A 116 5.11 -5.46 1.74
N TRP A 117 5.03 -5.23 3.05
CA TRP A 117 4.10 -4.28 3.64
C TRP A 117 4.61 -2.85 3.43
N VAL A 118 3.69 -1.92 3.20
CA VAL A 118 3.97 -0.52 2.92
C VAL A 118 3.13 0.36 3.82
N VAL A 119 3.75 1.42 4.31
CA VAL A 119 3.07 2.55 4.95
C VAL A 119 3.20 3.75 4.02
N VAL A 120 2.08 4.24 3.51
CA VAL A 120 2.02 5.52 2.81
C VAL A 120 1.62 6.60 3.80
N VAL A 121 2.48 7.59 4.00
CA VAL A 121 2.22 8.76 4.84
C VAL A 121 1.64 9.87 3.96
N SER A 122 0.43 10.29 4.28
CA SER A 122 -0.30 11.32 3.55
C SER A 122 -1.32 12.00 4.43
N GLU A 123 -1.51 13.31 4.22
CA GLU A 123 -2.54 14.14 4.88
C GLU A 123 -2.65 13.91 6.41
N GLY A 124 -1.52 13.72 7.08
CA GLY A 124 -1.51 13.51 8.52
C GLY A 124 -1.94 12.11 8.99
N ALA A 125 -1.92 11.11 8.09
CA ALA A 125 -2.30 9.73 8.38
C ALA A 125 -1.26 8.72 7.83
N PHE A 126 -1.34 7.49 8.33
CA PHE A 126 -0.54 6.33 7.98
C PHE A 126 -1.43 5.28 7.31
N HIS A 127 -1.29 5.12 6.00
CA HIS A 127 -2.04 4.13 5.24
C HIS A 127 -1.22 2.85 5.12
N VAL A 128 -1.65 1.79 5.81
CA VAL A 128 -1.05 0.47 5.75
C VAL A 128 -1.63 -0.30 4.57
N GLY A 129 -0.77 -1.01 3.83
CA GLY A 129 -1.20 -1.80 2.68
C GLY A 129 -0.05 -2.54 2.01
N GLY A 130 -0.30 -3.11 0.84
CA GLY A 130 0.72 -3.76 0.02
C GLY A 130 0.78 -3.19 -1.39
N MET A 131 1.83 -3.52 -2.13
CA MET A 131 1.97 -3.16 -3.54
C MET A 131 1.71 -4.36 -4.43
N THR A 132 0.92 -4.16 -5.48
CA THR A 132 0.69 -5.15 -6.53
C THR A 132 0.43 -4.46 -7.86
N MET A 133 1.20 -4.82 -8.89
CA MET A 133 1.18 -4.22 -10.22
C MET A 133 1.29 -2.70 -10.20
N GLY A 134 2.21 -2.19 -9.38
CA GLY A 134 2.44 -0.75 -9.20
C GLY A 134 1.28 0.00 -8.53
N ARG A 135 0.28 -0.69 -7.97
CA ARG A 135 -0.83 -0.09 -7.24
C ARG A 135 -0.75 -0.41 -5.76
N PHE A 136 -1.05 0.60 -4.95
CA PHE A 136 -1.23 0.44 -3.52
C PHE A 136 -2.58 -0.23 -3.25
N ARG A 137 -2.57 -1.29 -2.45
CA ARG A 137 -3.72 -2.07 -1.99
C ARG A 137 -3.91 -1.77 -0.52
N HIS A 138 -4.91 -0.96 -0.23
CA HIS A 138 -5.15 -0.44 1.11
C HIS A 138 -5.61 -1.56 2.05
N TYR A 139 -5.03 -1.62 3.24
CA TYR A 139 -5.47 -2.50 4.32
C TYR A 139 -6.25 -1.70 5.35
N GLU A 140 -5.64 -0.67 5.95
CA GLU A 140 -6.26 0.19 6.96
C GLU A 140 -5.48 1.51 7.08
N SER A 141 -6.10 2.55 7.65
CA SER A 141 -5.48 3.87 7.87
C SER A 141 -5.49 4.23 9.35
N PHE A 142 -4.43 4.87 9.82
CA PHE A 142 -4.30 5.29 11.22
C PHE A 142 -3.84 6.75 11.30
N GLU A 143 -4.25 7.44 12.35
CA GLU A 143 -3.75 8.79 12.69
C GLU A 143 -2.61 8.72 13.71
N ASP A 144 -2.56 7.65 14.49
CA ASP A 144 -1.54 7.36 15.49
C ASP A 144 -0.47 6.44 14.88
N PRO A 145 0.82 6.84 14.87
CA PRO A 145 1.90 6.00 14.35
C PRO A 145 2.02 4.67 15.11
N GLN A 146 1.79 4.65 16.42
CA GLN A 146 1.94 3.44 17.22
C GLN A 146 0.91 2.39 16.83
N LEU A 147 -0.34 2.80 16.56
CA LEU A 147 -1.38 1.89 16.08
C LEU A 147 -1.04 1.31 14.70
N ALA A 148 -0.48 2.13 13.80
CA ALA A 148 -0.01 1.64 12.50
C ALA A 148 1.10 0.59 12.67
N VAL A 149 2.06 0.85 13.56
CA VAL A 149 3.17 -0.07 13.86
C VAL A 149 2.69 -1.37 14.52
N ASP A 150 1.73 -1.29 15.43
CA ASP A 150 1.15 -2.47 16.08
C ASP A 150 0.45 -3.38 15.06
N VAL A 151 -0.29 -2.80 14.11
CA VAL A 151 -0.91 -3.54 13.01
C VAL A 151 0.15 -4.14 12.09
N LEU A 152 1.18 -3.38 11.71
CA LEU A 152 2.28 -3.90 10.90
C LEU A 152 3.04 -5.03 11.60
N GLN A 153 3.23 -4.96 12.91
CA GLN A 153 3.83 -6.04 13.68
C GLN A 153 3.01 -7.32 13.56
N ARG A 154 1.68 -7.23 13.70
CA ARG A 154 0.77 -8.36 13.52
C ARG A 154 0.82 -8.91 12.10
N LEU A 155 0.86 -8.04 11.09
CA LEU A 155 0.90 -8.43 9.68
C LEU A 155 2.24 -9.03 9.24
N VAL A 156 3.36 -8.57 9.79
CA VAL A 156 4.71 -9.08 9.46
C VAL A 156 4.99 -10.39 10.18
N ARG A 157 4.57 -10.53 11.45
CA ARG A 157 4.93 -11.68 12.29
C ARG A 157 3.83 -12.73 12.40
N GLY A 158 2.59 -12.35 12.14
CA GLY A 158 1.42 -13.20 12.30
C GLY A 158 0.95 -13.79 10.98
N ARG A 159 0.16 -14.85 11.08
CA ARG A 159 -0.56 -15.47 9.96
C ARG A 159 -2.06 -15.23 10.10
N GLY A 160 -2.79 -15.24 8.99
CA GLY A 160 -4.25 -15.16 9.00
C GLY A 160 -4.89 -16.42 9.58
N PRO A 161 -6.22 -16.48 9.62
CA PRO A 161 -6.93 -17.70 9.96
C PRO A 161 -6.52 -18.86 9.04
N VAL A 162 -6.28 -20.03 9.63
CA VAL A 162 -5.92 -21.25 8.90
C VAL A 162 -6.91 -22.38 9.18
N GLU A 163 -7.04 -23.29 8.23
CA GLU A 163 -7.69 -24.58 8.42
C GLU A 163 -6.92 -25.69 7.69
N VAL A 164 -7.09 -26.93 8.15
CA VAL A 164 -6.48 -28.08 7.49
C VAL A 164 -7.18 -28.33 6.17
N ALA A 165 -6.40 -28.44 5.10
CA ALA A 165 -6.88 -28.72 3.76
C ALA A 165 -7.60 -30.08 3.71
N PRO A 166 -8.68 -30.21 2.91
CA PRO A 166 -9.26 -31.52 2.61
C PRO A 166 -8.27 -32.38 1.81
N ASP A 167 -8.62 -33.66 1.59
CA ASP A 167 -7.85 -34.54 0.72
C ASP A 167 -7.54 -33.90 -0.64
N GLY A 168 -6.34 -34.18 -1.16
CA GLY A 168 -5.82 -33.56 -2.37
C GLY A 168 -6.68 -33.77 -3.61
N GLN A 169 -7.38 -34.92 -3.74
CA GLN A 169 -8.28 -35.16 -4.87
C GLN A 169 -9.53 -34.28 -4.79
N GLU A 170 -10.10 -34.14 -3.59
CA GLU A 170 -11.25 -33.26 -3.36
C GLU A 170 -10.86 -31.80 -3.58
N LEU A 171 -9.68 -31.39 -3.09
CA LEU A 171 -9.19 -30.03 -3.29
C LEU A 171 -8.98 -29.71 -4.78
N ALA A 172 -8.38 -30.63 -5.54
CA ALA A 172 -8.19 -30.49 -6.97
C ALA A 172 -9.53 -30.38 -7.73
N ARG A 173 -10.52 -31.20 -7.35
CA ARG A 173 -11.87 -31.15 -7.93
C ARG A 173 -12.53 -29.80 -7.67
N ARG A 174 -12.42 -29.25 -6.46
CA ARG A 174 -12.94 -27.91 -6.14
C ARG A 174 -12.25 -26.83 -6.98
N GLY A 175 -10.93 -26.88 -7.11
CA GLY A 175 -10.18 -25.91 -7.94
C GLY A 175 -10.62 -25.92 -9.40
N GLN A 176 -10.87 -27.10 -9.97
CA GLN A 176 -11.42 -27.23 -11.33
C GLN A 176 -12.81 -26.61 -11.46
N VAL A 177 -13.71 -26.87 -10.51
CA VAL A 177 -15.08 -26.31 -10.50
C VAL A 177 -15.04 -24.79 -10.37
N THR A 178 -14.27 -24.25 -9.42
CA THR A 178 -14.10 -22.80 -9.24
C THR A 178 -13.55 -22.15 -10.50
N GLY A 179 -12.52 -22.75 -11.12
CA GLY A 179 -11.92 -22.24 -12.35
C GLY A 179 -12.87 -22.24 -13.55
N GLN A 180 -13.61 -23.32 -13.75
CA GLN A 180 -14.63 -23.41 -14.81
C GLN A 180 -15.71 -22.34 -14.63
N GLY A 181 -16.22 -22.17 -13.40
CA GLY A 181 -17.23 -21.17 -13.09
C GLY A 181 -16.79 -19.74 -13.41
N ILE A 182 -15.57 -19.36 -13.03
CA ILE A 182 -15.01 -18.04 -13.35
C ILE A 182 -14.88 -17.86 -14.87
N VAL A 183 -14.34 -18.84 -15.59
CA VAL A 183 -14.16 -18.77 -17.05
C VAL A 183 -15.50 -18.64 -17.77
N GLU A 184 -16.49 -19.44 -17.38
CA GLU A 184 -17.83 -19.41 -17.98
C GLU A 184 -18.51 -18.06 -17.76
N ARG A 185 -18.52 -17.55 -16.52
CA ARG A 185 -19.11 -16.24 -16.21
C ARG A 185 -18.38 -15.11 -16.93
N THR A 186 -17.05 -15.15 -16.99
CA THR A 186 -16.25 -14.16 -17.72
C THR A 186 -16.60 -14.17 -19.21
N ARG A 187 -16.72 -15.36 -19.80
CA ARG A 187 -17.09 -15.53 -21.21
C ARG A 187 -18.50 -15.05 -21.51
N GLN A 188 -19.46 -15.38 -20.64
CA GLN A 188 -20.85 -14.94 -20.78
C GLN A 188 -20.98 -13.41 -20.69
N ARG A 189 -20.22 -12.78 -19.81
CA ARG A 189 -20.19 -11.31 -19.67
C ARG A 189 -19.40 -10.63 -20.78
N GLY A 190 -18.38 -11.29 -21.32
CA GLY A 190 -17.43 -10.72 -22.29
C GLY A 190 -16.35 -9.81 -21.67
N HIS A 191 -16.37 -9.60 -20.36
CA HIS A 191 -15.38 -8.81 -19.62
C HIS A 191 -15.30 -9.26 -18.15
N ALA A 192 -14.26 -8.82 -17.44
CA ALA A 192 -14.13 -9.02 -16.00
C ALA A 192 -15.27 -8.33 -15.24
N GLY A 193 -15.75 -8.89 -14.14
CA GLY A 193 -16.87 -8.34 -13.37
C GLY A 193 -16.88 -8.80 -11.92
N GLU A 194 -17.99 -8.59 -11.21
CA GLU A 194 -18.15 -9.01 -9.82
C GLU A 194 -17.89 -10.53 -9.64
N PRO A 195 -17.16 -10.95 -8.59
CA PRO A 195 -16.88 -12.36 -8.34
C PRO A 195 -18.16 -13.14 -8.08
N GLY A 196 -18.34 -14.24 -8.82
CA GLY A 196 -19.39 -15.22 -8.56
C GLY A 196 -18.91 -16.40 -7.73
N VAL A 197 -17.70 -16.32 -7.14
CA VAL A 197 -17.20 -17.30 -6.18
C VAL A 197 -17.90 -17.12 -4.83
N GLY A 198 -18.13 -18.21 -4.13
CA GLY A 198 -18.82 -18.22 -2.84
C GLY A 198 -18.27 -19.27 -1.87
N PRO A 199 -18.93 -19.45 -0.72
CA PRO A 199 -18.46 -20.35 0.32
C PRO A 199 -18.11 -21.75 -0.19
N GLY A 200 -16.87 -22.18 0.04
CA GLY A 200 -16.36 -23.50 -0.37
C GLY A 200 -15.57 -23.51 -1.68
N ASP A 201 -15.66 -22.46 -2.51
CA ASP A 201 -14.75 -22.27 -3.64
C ASP A 201 -13.30 -22.14 -3.14
N VAL A 202 -12.36 -22.55 -3.99
CA VAL A 202 -10.93 -22.58 -3.62
C VAL A 202 -10.06 -21.82 -4.60
N LEU A 203 -9.21 -20.98 -4.03
CA LEU A 203 -8.29 -20.11 -4.73
C LEU A 203 -6.86 -20.42 -4.28
N ASP A 204 -5.88 -19.97 -5.06
CA ASP A 204 -4.48 -19.99 -4.66
C ASP A 204 -3.76 -18.72 -5.11
N ARG A 205 -2.54 -18.55 -4.60
CA ARG A 205 -1.67 -17.44 -4.94
C ARG A 205 -0.22 -17.89 -4.94
N VAL A 206 0.52 -17.42 -5.93
CA VAL A 206 1.98 -17.39 -5.92
C VAL A 206 2.39 -15.96 -5.54
N GLY A 207 3.03 -15.80 -4.38
CA GLY A 207 3.47 -14.53 -3.79
C GLY A 207 2.78 -14.16 -2.48
N HIS A 208 3.35 -13.18 -1.80
CA HIS A 208 2.99 -12.71 -0.46
C HIS A 208 1.52 -12.28 -0.29
N GLU A 209 0.97 -12.48 0.89
CA GLU A 209 -0.41 -12.10 1.26
C GLU A 209 -0.68 -10.58 1.29
N SER A 210 0.37 -9.76 1.21
CA SER A 210 0.24 -8.31 1.00
C SER A 210 -0.19 -7.96 -0.43
N GLY A 211 -0.15 -8.90 -1.38
CA GLY A 211 -0.66 -8.67 -2.73
C GLY A 211 -2.14 -8.97 -2.89
N SER A 212 -2.69 -8.71 -4.09
CA SER A 212 -4.15 -8.76 -4.32
C SER A 212 -4.64 -9.66 -5.47
N GLN A 213 -3.75 -10.45 -6.06
CA GLN A 213 -4.11 -11.38 -7.14
C GLN A 213 -4.23 -12.81 -6.62
N LEU A 214 -5.36 -13.44 -6.89
CA LEU A 214 -5.58 -14.87 -6.66
C LEU A 214 -5.99 -15.55 -7.96
N PHE A 215 -5.82 -16.87 -8.03
CA PHE A 215 -6.28 -17.70 -9.14
C PHE A 215 -7.12 -18.84 -8.61
N ALA A 216 -7.95 -19.45 -9.47
CA ALA A 216 -8.56 -20.72 -9.12
C ALA A 216 -7.46 -21.75 -8.78
N LEU A 217 -7.66 -22.50 -7.69
CA LEU A 217 -6.65 -23.44 -7.21
C LEU A 217 -6.23 -24.42 -8.31
N GLY A 218 -4.92 -24.59 -8.48
CA GLY A 218 -4.36 -25.49 -9.49
C GLY A 218 -4.21 -24.86 -10.89
N THR A 219 -4.45 -23.56 -11.03
CA THR A 219 -4.16 -22.84 -12.29
C THR A 219 -2.67 -22.98 -12.65
N PRO A 220 -2.30 -23.50 -13.83
CA PRO A 220 -0.89 -23.63 -14.23
C PRO A 220 -0.18 -22.28 -14.30
N PHE A 221 1.11 -22.22 -13.95
CA PHE A 221 1.86 -20.96 -13.90
C PHE A 221 1.77 -20.15 -15.19
N ALA A 222 1.93 -20.79 -16.35
CA ALA A 222 1.82 -20.16 -17.67
C ALA A 222 0.43 -19.58 -17.98
N MET A 223 -0.62 -19.99 -17.26
CA MET A 223 -1.96 -19.43 -17.40
C MET A 223 -2.18 -18.22 -16.46
N ARG A 224 -1.23 -17.92 -15.58
CA ARG A 224 -1.32 -16.80 -14.63
C ARG A 224 -0.79 -15.50 -15.20
N SER A 225 0.05 -15.56 -16.23
CA SER A 225 0.74 -14.39 -16.79
C SER A 225 1.48 -13.57 -15.72
N GLN A 226 2.06 -14.28 -14.75
CA GLN A 226 2.89 -13.67 -13.71
C GLN A 226 4.33 -13.52 -14.20
N PRO A 227 5.09 -12.53 -13.69
CA PRO A 227 6.51 -12.37 -13.99
C PRO A 227 7.32 -13.66 -13.75
N PRO A 228 8.36 -13.96 -14.56
CA PRO A 228 9.16 -15.18 -14.39
C PRO A 228 9.90 -15.29 -13.05
N ASP A 229 10.22 -14.18 -12.40
CA ASP A 229 10.84 -14.13 -11.06
C ASP A 229 9.88 -14.56 -9.93
N MET A 230 8.58 -14.70 -10.21
CA MET A 230 7.62 -15.31 -9.29
C MET A 230 7.75 -16.84 -9.22
N VAL A 231 8.52 -17.48 -10.10
CA VAL A 231 8.78 -18.93 -10.03
C VAL A 231 9.54 -19.24 -8.74
N GLY A 232 8.95 -20.09 -7.90
CA GLY A 232 9.53 -20.45 -6.60
C GLY A 232 9.26 -19.43 -5.48
N ALA A 233 8.48 -18.38 -5.75
CA ALA A 233 7.92 -17.55 -4.69
C ALA A 233 6.99 -18.39 -3.78
N GLU A 234 6.68 -17.85 -2.61
CA GLU A 234 5.75 -18.48 -1.68
C GLU A 234 4.40 -18.83 -2.32
N TYR A 235 3.80 -19.93 -1.89
CA TYR A 235 2.56 -20.45 -2.45
C TYR A 235 1.54 -20.67 -1.34
N HIS A 236 0.35 -20.13 -1.53
CA HIS A 236 -0.74 -20.17 -0.57
C HIS A 236 -2.01 -20.65 -1.23
N ARG A 237 -2.84 -21.37 -0.48
CA ARG A 237 -4.14 -21.88 -0.91
C ARG A 237 -5.20 -21.34 0.04
N TYR A 238 -6.37 -21.04 -0.47
CA TYR A 238 -7.43 -20.41 0.29
C TYR A 238 -8.77 -21.08 -0.02
N ARG A 239 -9.62 -21.15 1.00
CA ARG A 239 -11.04 -21.40 0.83
C ARG A 239 -11.81 -20.11 1.01
N VAL A 240 -12.75 -19.86 0.11
CA VAL A 240 -13.73 -18.77 0.24
C VAL A 240 -14.68 -19.13 1.38
N VAL A 241 -14.78 -18.23 2.36
CA VAL A 241 -15.65 -18.35 3.54
C VAL A 241 -16.94 -17.58 3.31
N ASP A 242 -16.84 -16.41 2.70
CA ASP A 242 -17.94 -15.54 2.29
C ASP A 242 -17.58 -14.83 0.97
N GLY A 243 -18.52 -14.11 0.36
CA GLY A 243 -18.27 -13.35 -0.87
C GLY A 243 -17.05 -12.43 -0.77
N LEU A 244 -16.42 -12.10 -1.91
CA LEU A 244 -15.22 -11.25 -1.96
C LEU A 244 -15.59 -9.81 -2.36
N PRO A 245 -15.87 -8.90 -1.39
CA PRO A 245 -16.19 -7.51 -1.70
C PRO A 245 -15.00 -6.80 -2.36
N ASP A 246 -15.31 -5.78 -3.17
CA ASP A 246 -14.30 -4.94 -3.83
C ASP A 246 -13.23 -5.76 -4.57
N ALA A 247 -13.66 -6.84 -5.20
CA ALA A 247 -12.84 -7.67 -6.07
C ALA A 247 -13.50 -7.82 -7.43
N ARG A 248 -12.73 -8.32 -8.40
CA ARG A 248 -13.21 -8.64 -9.74
C ARG A 248 -12.71 -10.00 -10.16
N GLU A 249 -13.58 -10.80 -10.76
CA GLU A 249 -13.21 -12.03 -11.43
C GLU A 249 -13.03 -11.82 -12.94
N GLY A 250 -12.14 -12.60 -13.54
CA GLY A 250 -11.86 -12.58 -14.97
C GLY A 250 -10.93 -13.72 -15.39
N THR A 251 -10.37 -13.60 -16.59
CA THR A 251 -9.29 -14.46 -17.07
C THR A 251 -8.02 -13.64 -17.28
N ALA A 252 -6.88 -14.16 -16.85
CA ALA A 252 -5.59 -13.50 -17.08
C ALA A 252 -5.35 -13.29 -18.58
N VAL A 253 -4.91 -12.09 -18.96
CA VAL A 253 -4.51 -11.78 -20.33
C VAL A 253 -3.11 -12.32 -20.60
N ALA A 254 -2.77 -12.60 -21.86
CA ALA A 254 -1.41 -13.01 -22.23
C ALA A 254 -0.39 -11.90 -21.89
N TRP A 255 0.64 -12.23 -21.12
CA TRP A 255 1.68 -11.29 -20.71
C TRP A 255 2.98 -12.01 -20.31
N PHE A 256 4.11 -11.31 -20.21
CA PHE A 256 5.44 -11.89 -19.90
C PHE A 256 5.83 -13.11 -20.76
N GLY A 257 5.38 -13.13 -22.03
CA GLY A 257 5.62 -14.26 -22.94
C GLY A 257 4.80 -15.52 -22.62
N GLN A 258 3.82 -15.41 -21.73
CA GLN A 258 2.92 -16.50 -21.32
C GLN A 258 1.54 -16.35 -21.98
N PRO A 259 0.84 -17.47 -22.25
CA PRO A 259 -0.46 -17.45 -22.92
C PRO A 259 -1.60 -16.88 -22.06
N GLY A 260 -1.50 -16.93 -20.73
CA GLY A 260 -2.59 -16.52 -19.84
C GLY A 260 -3.81 -17.44 -19.93
N GLY A 261 -4.99 -16.87 -19.72
CA GLY A 261 -6.29 -17.55 -19.79
C GLY A 261 -6.73 -18.22 -18.48
N GLY A 262 -5.93 -18.15 -17.41
CA GLY A 262 -6.28 -18.69 -16.11
C GLY A 262 -7.40 -17.90 -15.43
N ALA A 263 -8.28 -18.61 -14.71
CA ALA A 263 -9.33 -18.01 -13.89
C ALA A 263 -8.72 -17.23 -12.72
N MET A 264 -9.02 -15.93 -12.64
CA MET A 264 -8.34 -14.99 -11.76
C MET A 264 -9.33 -14.14 -10.97
N ILE A 265 -8.96 -13.82 -9.73
CA ILE A 265 -9.54 -12.76 -8.92
C ILE A 265 -8.50 -11.65 -8.74
N VAL A 266 -8.89 -10.40 -9.00
CA VAL A 266 -8.11 -9.20 -8.65
C VAL A 266 -8.89 -8.45 -7.58
N ALA A 267 -8.34 -8.39 -6.39
CA ALA A 267 -8.89 -7.67 -5.27
C ALA A 267 -8.37 -6.22 -5.18
N GLU A 268 -9.18 -5.34 -4.58
CA GLU A 268 -8.80 -3.96 -4.24
C GLU A 268 -8.04 -3.87 -2.90
N HIS A 269 -8.21 -4.86 -2.02
CA HIS A 269 -7.44 -5.02 -0.77
C HIS A 269 -6.37 -6.13 -0.88
N PRO A 270 -5.35 -6.15 0.00
CA PRO A 270 -4.44 -7.27 0.14
C PRO A 270 -5.19 -8.57 0.51
N VAL A 271 -4.69 -9.74 0.12
CA VAL A 271 -5.27 -11.04 0.50
C VAL A 271 -5.42 -11.15 2.03
N ARG A 272 -4.45 -10.63 2.78
CA ARG A 272 -4.52 -10.62 4.24
C ARG A 272 -5.71 -9.85 4.81
N TRP A 273 -6.21 -8.84 4.12
CA TRP A 273 -7.44 -8.14 4.52
C TRP A 273 -8.64 -9.09 4.48
N TYR A 274 -8.80 -9.86 3.41
CA TYR A 274 -9.90 -10.84 3.27
C TYR A 274 -9.80 -11.98 4.28
N LEU A 275 -8.59 -12.37 4.67
CA LEU A 275 -8.35 -13.32 5.76
C LEU A 275 -8.84 -12.77 7.10
N ASP A 276 -8.40 -11.56 7.46
CA ASP A 276 -8.73 -10.95 8.75
C ASP A 276 -10.21 -10.53 8.87
N HIS A 277 -10.89 -10.29 7.74
CA HIS A 277 -12.31 -9.93 7.68
C HIS A 277 -13.24 -11.14 7.44
N GLY A 278 -12.71 -12.36 7.45
CA GLY A 278 -13.53 -13.58 7.40
C GLY A 278 -14.10 -13.93 6.03
N HIS A 279 -13.56 -13.37 4.94
CA HIS A 279 -13.92 -13.73 3.56
C HIS A 279 -13.10 -14.91 3.04
N LEU A 280 -11.87 -15.08 3.54
CA LEU A 280 -10.98 -16.18 3.21
C LEU A 280 -10.48 -16.88 4.47
N VAL A 281 -10.07 -18.13 4.31
CA VAL A 281 -9.22 -18.87 5.26
C VAL A 281 -8.10 -19.55 4.49
N GLU A 282 -6.88 -19.54 5.04
CA GLU A 282 -5.74 -20.21 4.41
C GLU A 282 -5.79 -21.73 4.68
N LEU A 283 -5.56 -22.52 3.63
CA LEU A 283 -5.54 -23.98 3.66
C LEU A 283 -4.11 -24.50 3.85
N VAL A 284 -3.84 -25.08 5.01
CA VAL A 284 -2.54 -25.69 5.36
C VAL A 284 -2.60 -27.21 5.25
N ASP A 285 -1.46 -27.83 4.97
CA ASP A 285 -1.37 -29.29 5.07
C ASP A 285 -1.42 -29.71 6.55
N GLY A 286 -2.07 -30.84 6.83
CA GLY A 286 -2.25 -31.39 8.18
C GLY A 286 -1.08 -32.22 8.68
#